data_AF-A0A1V3ITN6-F1
#
_entry.id   AF-A0A1V3ITN6-F1
#
_cell.length_a   1.000
_cell.length_b   1.000
_cell.length_c   1.000
_cell.angle_alpha   90.00
_cell.angle_beta   90.00
_cell.angle_gamma   90.00
#
_symmetry.space_group_name_H-M   'P 1'
#
loop_
_entity.id
_entity.type
_entity.pdbx_description
1 polymer ?
#
loop_
_entity_poly.entity_id
_entity_poly.type
_entity_poly.pdbx_seq_one_letter_code
_entity_poly.pdbx_strand_id
1 'polypeptide(L)'
;MITQIEQALVDRLQRGLGKLVSTVKSYGGELDDESLNTSRLPLCLVTFGGSRIERMGTNAKRHQSTANFVIIVAVKSLRSNLAARQGGVDKREVGVNQLITAVRRLLDSQTLGRLVKPLKPTKVRTIFNNAVFKGGAITAYAIEYEAVYDDLLPLEDGLYPEATRDVENPDHVFTRYQGEHSEPAPMLERIGGNIYDPTNGASVPFEVETKHES
;
A
#
# COMPACT_ATOMS: atom_id res chain seq x y z
N MET A 1 1.61 4.74 5.26
CA MET A 1 0.82 4.44 4.04
C MET A 1 1.25 3.17 3.32
N ILE A 2 2.51 3.03 2.87
CA ILE A 2 2.97 1.84 2.12
C ILE A 2 2.66 0.52 2.85
N THR A 3 3.04 0.40 4.12
CA THR A 3 2.77 -0.79 4.96
C THR A 3 1.28 -1.10 5.09
N GLN A 4 0.43 -0.08 5.23
CA GLN A 4 -1.02 -0.25 5.32
C GLN A 4 -1.61 -0.80 4.02
N ILE A 5 -1.14 -0.30 2.86
CA ILE A 5 -1.55 -0.80 1.55
C ILE A 5 -1.09 -2.25 1.36
N GLU A 6 0.16 -2.57 1.72
CA GLU A 6 0.70 -3.92 1.63
C GLU A 6 -0.13 -4.91 2.47
N GLN A 7 -0.41 -4.57 3.73
CA GLN A 7 -1.24 -5.39 4.62
C GLN A 7 -2.66 -5.55 4.07
N ALA A 8 -3.27 -4.49 3.55
CA ALA A 8 -4.60 -4.57 2.95
C ALA A 8 -4.63 -5.46 1.69
N LEU A 9 -3.56 -5.46 0.88
CA LEU A 9 -3.38 -6.37 -0.25
C LEU A 9 -3.26 -7.82 0.23
N VAL A 10 -2.38 -8.08 1.20
CA VAL A 10 -2.18 -9.41 1.79
C VAL A 10 -3.49 -9.94 2.36
N ASP A 11 -4.19 -9.17 3.19
CA ASP A 11 -5.45 -9.58 3.82
C ASP A 11 -6.55 -9.87 2.80
N ARG A 12 -6.63 -9.08 1.74
CA ARG A 12 -7.61 -9.28 0.68
C ARG A 12 -7.30 -10.54 -0.13
N LEU A 13 -6.04 -10.75 -0.50
CA LEU A 13 -5.60 -11.91 -1.26
C LEU A 13 -5.71 -13.18 -0.42
N GLN A 14 -5.33 -13.16 0.85
CA GLN A 14 -5.43 -14.28 1.78
C GLN A 14 -6.88 -14.76 1.90
N ARG A 15 -7.84 -13.84 2.08
CA ARG A 15 -9.27 -14.17 2.15
C ARG A 15 -9.83 -14.61 0.79
N GLY A 16 -9.43 -13.95 -0.30
CA GLY A 16 -10.00 -14.17 -1.62
C GLY A 16 -9.48 -15.41 -2.35
N LEU A 17 -8.20 -15.74 -2.20
CA LEU A 17 -7.59 -16.90 -2.85
C LEU A 17 -7.94 -18.20 -2.12
N GLY A 18 -8.19 -18.14 -0.81
CA GLY A 18 -8.57 -19.30 -0.01
C GLY A 18 -7.60 -20.46 -0.20
N LYS A 19 -8.09 -21.61 -0.70
CA LYS A 19 -7.31 -22.84 -0.90
C LYS A 19 -6.54 -22.89 -2.23
N LEU A 20 -6.59 -21.85 -3.07
CA LEU A 20 -5.79 -21.79 -4.30
C LEU A 20 -4.29 -21.66 -4.02
N VAL A 21 -3.94 -21.12 -2.86
CA VAL A 21 -2.56 -20.96 -2.39
C VAL A 21 -2.46 -21.49 -0.97
N SER A 22 -1.27 -21.96 -0.59
CA SER A 22 -1.00 -22.38 0.79
C SER A 22 -0.80 -21.18 1.71
N THR A 23 -0.26 -20.08 1.17
CA THR A 23 0.23 -18.92 1.92
C THR A 23 0.09 -17.64 1.10
N VAL A 24 -0.37 -16.58 1.75
CA VAL A 24 -0.21 -15.19 1.30
C VAL A 24 0.54 -14.39 2.36
N LYS A 25 1.58 -13.65 1.97
CA LYS A 25 2.34 -12.77 2.89
C LYS A 25 3.17 -11.73 2.13
N SER A 26 3.75 -10.77 2.86
CA SER A 26 4.79 -9.89 2.32
C SER A 26 6.04 -10.67 1.92
N TYR A 27 6.68 -10.25 0.84
CA TYR A 27 7.93 -10.82 0.34
C TYR A 27 9.09 -10.48 1.28
N GLY A 28 9.83 -11.49 1.70
CA GLY A 28 11.01 -11.38 2.56
C GLY A 28 12.30 -11.94 1.94
N GLY A 29 12.35 -12.10 0.61
CA GLY A 29 13.50 -12.70 -0.08
C GLY A 29 13.36 -14.20 -0.37
N GLU A 30 12.14 -14.77 -0.27
CA GLU A 30 11.93 -16.22 -0.39
C GLU A 30 12.34 -16.79 -1.75
N LEU A 31 12.37 -15.96 -2.79
CA LEU A 31 12.73 -16.38 -4.14
C LEU A 31 14.22 -16.17 -4.45
N ASP A 32 14.94 -15.48 -3.57
CA ASP A 32 16.38 -15.19 -3.69
C ASP A 32 17.24 -16.23 -2.96
N ASP A 33 16.64 -17.02 -2.07
CA ASP A 33 17.30 -18.09 -1.33
C ASP A 33 17.06 -19.46 -2.00
N GLU A 34 18.14 -20.20 -2.25
CA GLU A 34 18.10 -21.59 -2.74
C GLU A 34 17.36 -22.56 -1.78
N SER A 35 17.05 -22.12 -0.56
CA SER A 35 16.30 -22.86 0.45
C SER A 35 14.79 -22.91 0.21
N LEU A 36 14.26 -22.23 -0.82
CA LEU A 36 12.82 -22.19 -1.10
C LEU A 36 12.21 -23.59 -1.14
N ASN A 37 11.43 -23.89 -0.10
CA ASN A 37 10.83 -25.19 0.07
C ASN A 37 9.56 -25.30 -0.78
N THR A 38 9.67 -26.01 -1.90
CA THR A 38 8.57 -26.23 -2.85
C THR A 38 7.34 -26.90 -2.23
N SER A 39 7.44 -27.57 -1.07
CA SER A 39 6.30 -28.18 -0.39
C SER A 39 5.20 -27.18 -0.04
N ARG A 40 5.52 -25.88 0.06
CA ARG A 40 4.57 -24.80 0.34
C ARG A 40 3.98 -24.16 -0.91
N LEU A 41 4.26 -24.67 -2.11
CA LEU A 41 3.63 -24.18 -3.35
C LEU A 41 2.23 -24.81 -3.53
N PRO A 42 1.23 -24.07 -4.05
CA PRO A 42 1.32 -22.69 -4.57
C PRO A 42 1.39 -21.60 -3.50
N LEU A 43 2.01 -20.46 -3.83
CA LEU A 43 2.14 -19.30 -2.93
C LEU A 43 1.88 -17.98 -3.67
N CYS A 44 1.46 -16.96 -2.91
CA CYS A 44 1.26 -15.59 -3.37
C CYS A 44 2.00 -14.63 -2.43
N LEU A 45 2.89 -13.80 -2.96
CA LEU A 45 3.68 -12.85 -2.17
C LEU A 45 3.38 -11.44 -2.64
N VAL A 46 3.41 -10.48 -1.73
CA VAL A 46 3.20 -9.05 -2.01
C VAL A 46 4.47 -8.30 -1.68
N THR A 47 4.89 -7.37 -2.54
CA THR A 47 6.04 -6.51 -2.26
C THR A 47 5.87 -5.12 -2.83
N PHE A 48 6.52 -4.14 -2.20
CA PHE A 48 6.64 -2.78 -2.72
C PHE A 48 7.78 -2.70 -3.74
N GLY A 49 7.44 -2.25 -4.96
CA GLY A 49 8.37 -2.10 -6.08
C GLY A 49 8.94 -0.69 -6.25
N GLY A 50 8.63 0.25 -5.36
CA GLY A 50 9.00 1.66 -5.46
C GLY A 50 7.81 2.58 -5.77
N SER A 51 8.04 3.89 -5.77
CA SER A 51 7.00 4.88 -6.04
C SER A 51 7.54 6.07 -6.82
N ARG A 52 6.66 6.69 -7.61
CA ARG A 52 6.88 8.03 -8.16
C ARG A 52 6.03 9.05 -7.40
N ILE A 53 6.57 10.23 -7.17
CA ILE A 53 5.92 11.32 -6.43
C ILE A 53 5.81 12.51 -7.38
N GLU A 54 4.60 13.03 -7.55
CA GLU A 54 4.31 14.14 -8.45
C GLU A 54 3.60 15.26 -7.72
N ARG A 55 3.91 16.50 -8.09
CA ARG A 55 3.23 17.68 -7.54
C ARG A 55 1.78 17.73 -8.04
N MET A 56 0.87 18.07 -7.13
CA MET A 56 -0.54 18.27 -7.46
C MET A 56 -0.87 19.75 -7.60
N GLY A 57 -1.25 20.16 -8.82
CA GLY A 57 -1.77 21.49 -9.11
C GLY A 57 -0.73 22.60 -8.89
N THR A 58 -1.23 23.79 -8.53
CA THR A 58 -0.39 24.99 -8.36
C THR A 58 0.21 25.11 -6.95
N ASN A 59 -0.28 24.38 -5.95
CA ASN A 59 0.30 24.38 -4.61
C ASN A 59 1.63 23.62 -4.60
N ALA A 60 2.70 24.27 -4.12
CA ALA A 60 4.05 23.67 -4.06
C ALA A 60 4.18 22.55 -3.03
N LYS A 61 3.30 22.52 -2.01
CA LYS A 61 3.40 21.58 -0.90
C LYS A 61 2.60 20.29 -1.13
N ARG A 62 1.65 20.27 -2.06
CA ARG A 62 0.78 19.11 -2.28
C ARG A 62 1.41 18.14 -3.29
N HIS A 63 1.63 16.91 -2.85
CA HIS A 63 2.16 15.83 -3.68
C HIS A 63 1.18 14.64 -3.72
N GLN A 64 1.26 13.86 -4.79
CA GLN A 64 0.55 12.61 -4.95
C GLN A 64 1.56 11.51 -5.24
N SER A 65 1.43 10.44 -4.48
CA SER A 65 2.26 9.25 -4.61
C SER A 65 1.56 8.23 -5.51
N THR A 66 2.31 7.68 -6.47
CA THR A 66 1.93 6.48 -7.22
C THR A 66 2.92 5.38 -6.89
N ALA A 67 2.52 4.46 -6.01
CA ALA A 67 3.30 3.30 -5.61
C ALA A 67 3.08 2.14 -6.58
N ASN A 68 4.18 1.45 -6.92
CA ASN A 68 4.15 0.17 -7.61
C ASN A 68 4.16 -0.95 -6.56
N PHE A 69 3.16 -1.82 -6.61
CA PHE A 69 3.12 -3.06 -5.84
C PHE A 69 3.21 -4.25 -6.77
N VAL A 70 3.99 -5.24 -6.40
CA VAL A 70 4.21 -6.45 -7.18
C VAL A 70 3.61 -7.64 -6.43
N ILE A 71 2.68 -8.33 -7.08
CA ILE A 71 2.11 -9.59 -6.60
C ILE A 71 2.84 -10.72 -7.30
N ILE A 72 3.57 -11.53 -6.55
CA ILE A 72 4.31 -12.67 -7.06
C ILE A 72 3.52 -13.94 -6.80
N VAL A 73 3.18 -14.66 -7.87
CA VAL A 73 2.55 -15.98 -7.78
C VAL A 73 3.54 -17.05 -8.22
N ALA A 74 3.66 -18.12 -7.44
CA ALA A 74 4.53 -19.24 -7.76
C ALA A 74 3.83 -20.58 -7.57
N VAL A 75 4.11 -21.51 -8.50
CA VAL A 75 3.59 -22.89 -8.52
C VAL A 75 4.71 -23.88 -8.78
N LYS A 76 4.50 -25.15 -8.42
CA LYS A 76 5.36 -26.23 -8.90
C LYS A 76 5.16 -26.38 -10.41
N SER A 77 6.25 -26.57 -11.14
CA SER A 77 6.18 -26.97 -12.53
C SER A 77 5.60 -28.38 -12.62
N LEU A 78 4.46 -28.50 -13.31
CA LEU A 78 3.84 -29.80 -13.58
C LEU A 78 4.53 -30.46 -14.78
N ARG A 79 4.45 -31.80 -14.86
CA ARG A 79 5.11 -32.63 -15.90
C ARG A 79 4.71 -32.24 -17.35
N SER A 80 3.57 -31.58 -17.51
CA SER A 80 3.11 -31.01 -18.78
C SER A 80 3.01 -29.49 -18.70
N ASN A 81 3.57 -28.80 -19.69
CA ASN A 81 3.48 -27.33 -19.84
C ASN A 81 2.02 -26.83 -19.90
N LEU A 82 1.10 -27.63 -20.45
CA LEU A 82 -0.32 -27.27 -20.53
C LEU A 82 -0.95 -27.29 -19.13
N ALA A 83 -0.70 -28.36 -18.36
CA ALA A 83 -1.19 -28.49 -17.00
C ALA A 83 -0.60 -27.41 -16.07
N ALA A 84 0.69 -27.10 -16.21
CA ALA A 84 1.34 -26.04 -15.42
C ALA A 84 0.69 -24.65 -15.63
N ARG A 85 0.15 -24.40 -16.84
CA ARG A 85 -0.55 -23.15 -17.16
C ARG A 85 -2.02 -23.17 -16.75
N GLN A 86 -2.75 -24.22 -17.11
CA GLN A 86 -4.20 -24.29 -17.01
C GLN A 86 -4.71 -24.93 -15.70
N GLY A 87 -3.82 -25.55 -14.94
CA GLY A 87 -4.16 -26.45 -13.85
C GLY A 87 -4.29 -27.89 -14.34
N GLY A 88 -4.20 -28.83 -13.40
CA GLY A 88 -4.37 -30.25 -13.68
C GLY A 88 -5.76 -30.76 -13.33
N VAL A 89 -5.93 -32.09 -13.33
CA VAL A 89 -7.23 -32.73 -13.07
C VAL A 89 -7.56 -32.69 -11.57
N ASP A 90 -6.54 -32.73 -10.71
CA ASP A 90 -6.71 -32.59 -9.27
C ASP A 90 -6.84 -31.11 -8.89
N LYS A 91 -7.76 -30.80 -7.97
CA LYS A 91 -7.97 -29.44 -7.44
C LYS A 91 -6.72 -28.84 -6.78
N ARG A 92 -5.73 -29.67 -6.42
CA ARG A 92 -4.43 -29.28 -5.86
C ARG A 92 -3.42 -28.87 -6.93
N GLU A 93 -3.66 -29.24 -8.19
CA GLU A 93 -2.82 -28.88 -9.34
C GLU A 93 -3.24 -27.51 -9.87
N VAL A 94 -2.98 -26.45 -9.10
CA VAL A 94 -3.33 -25.09 -9.51
C VAL A 94 -2.35 -24.59 -10.57
N GLY A 95 -2.87 -24.14 -11.71
CA GLY A 95 -2.07 -23.58 -12.79
C GLY A 95 -1.70 -22.13 -12.55
N VAL A 96 -0.55 -21.70 -13.08
CA VAL A 96 -0.11 -20.30 -12.87
C VAL A 96 -1.04 -19.28 -13.52
N ASN A 97 -1.66 -19.59 -14.67
CA ASN A 97 -2.63 -18.68 -15.29
C ASN A 97 -3.91 -18.56 -14.45
N GLN A 98 -4.33 -19.65 -13.77
CA GLN A 98 -5.47 -19.62 -12.87
C GLN A 98 -5.21 -18.66 -11.71
N LEU A 99 -4.01 -18.70 -11.11
CA LEU A 99 -3.62 -17.76 -10.05
C LEU A 99 -3.56 -16.33 -10.55
N ILE A 100 -2.98 -16.08 -11.73
CA ILE A 100 -2.95 -14.74 -12.33
C ILE A 100 -4.38 -14.21 -12.51
N THR A 101 -5.29 -15.01 -13.07
CA THR A 101 -6.70 -14.63 -13.23
C THR A 101 -7.39 -14.38 -11.90
N ALA A 102 -7.16 -15.23 -10.89
CA ALA A 102 -7.75 -15.07 -9.56
C ALA A 102 -7.28 -13.79 -8.86
N VAL A 103 -5.97 -13.52 -8.88
CA VAL A 103 -5.40 -12.28 -8.34
C VAL A 103 -5.99 -11.06 -9.02
N ARG A 104 -6.05 -11.06 -10.37
CA ARG A 104 -6.63 -9.94 -11.11
C ARG A 104 -8.10 -9.71 -10.81
N ARG A 105 -8.90 -10.78 -10.71
CA ARG A 105 -10.30 -10.67 -10.28
C ARG A 105 -10.46 -10.11 -8.87
N LEU A 106 -9.52 -10.41 -7.98
CA LEU A 106 -9.55 -9.89 -6.63
C LEU A 106 -9.10 -8.44 -6.55
N LEU A 107 -8.11 -8.00 -7.33
CA LEU A 107 -7.45 -6.70 -7.13
C LEU A 107 -7.80 -5.62 -8.15
N ASP A 108 -8.13 -5.97 -9.39
CA ASP A 108 -8.41 -4.98 -10.43
C ASP A 108 -9.51 -4.00 -9.95
N SER A 109 -9.21 -2.70 -10.03
CA SER A 109 -10.09 -1.59 -9.63
C SER A 109 -10.52 -1.54 -8.16
N GLN A 110 -9.86 -2.27 -7.27
CA GLN A 110 -10.16 -2.19 -5.83
C GLN A 110 -9.57 -0.93 -5.19
N THR A 111 -10.26 -0.38 -4.20
CA THR A 111 -9.81 0.80 -3.45
C THR A 111 -9.23 0.45 -2.07
N LEU A 112 -9.19 -0.85 -1.73
CA LEU A 112 -8.70 -1.36 -0.44
C LEU A 112 -9.32 -0.63 0.77
N GLY A 113 -10.64 -0.44 0.76
CA GLY A 113 -11.31 0.32 1.82
C GLY A 113 -11.12 1.83 1.72
N ARG A 114 -10.92 2.35 0.49
CA ARG A 114 -10.61 3.77 0.18
C ARG A 114 -9.22 4.23 0.61
N LEU A 115 -8.31 3.31 0.94
CA LEU A 115 -6.89 3.62 1.15
C LEU A 115 -6.22 4.17 -0.11
N VAL A 116 -6.67 3.73 -1.28
CA VAL A 116 -6.10 4.12 -2.58
C VAL A 116 -7.20 4.41 -3.59
N LYS A 117 -6.88 5.19 -4.62
CA LYS A 117 -7.66 5.19 -5.87
C LYS A 117 -7.71 3.76 -6.45
N PRO A 118 -8.71 3.43 -7.29
CA PRO A 118 -8.84 2.08 -7.86
C PRO A 118 -7.51 1.56 -8.41
N LEU A 119 -7.07 0.41 -7.87
CA LEU A 119 -5.81 -0.23 -8.26
C LEU A 119 -5.77 -0.48 -9.77
N LYS A 120 -4.67 -0.07 -10.40
CA LYS A 120 -4.48 -0.20 -11.84
C LYS A 120 -3.46 -1.30 -12.14
N PRO A 121 -3.84 -2.43 -12.75
CA PRO A 121 -2.88 -3.41 -13.22
C PRO A 121 -2.05 -2.81 -14.36
N THR A 122 -0.73 -2.96 -14.30
CA THR A 122 0.19 -2.39 -15.31
C THR A 122 0.86 -3.47 -16.15
N LYS A 123 1.29 -4.57 -15.53
CA LYS A 123 2.08 -5.59 -16.22
C LYS A 123 1.93 -6.97 -15.59
N VAL A 124 1.99 -8.00 -16.42
CA VAL A 124 2.26 -9.38 -15.97
C VAL A 124 3.55 -9.84 -16.64
N ARG A 125 4.52 -10.32 -15.87
CA ARG A 125 5.80 -10.80 -16.41
C ARG A 125 6.29 -12.06 -15.71
N THR A 126 7.01 -12.89 -16.45
CA THR A 126 7.68 -14.07 -15.89
C THR A 126 8.84 -13.62 -15.00
N ILE A 127 8.96 -14.23 -13.81
CA ILE A 127 10.17 -14.18 -12.98
C ILE A 127 11.00 -15.43 -13.27
N PHE A 128 10.40 -16.60 -13.09
CA PHE A 128 11.02 -17.89 -13.36
C PHE A 128 10.13 -18.74 -14.26
N ASN A 129 10.75 -19.50 -15.16
CA ASN A 129 10.08 -20.51 -15.96
C ASN A 129 10.82 -21.84 -15.78
N ASN A 130 10.19 -22.79 -15.07
CA ASN A 130 10.79 -24.09 -14.76
C ASN A 130 12.19 -24.02 -14.11
N ALA A 131 12.43 -23.01 -13.26
CA ALA A 131 13.69 -22.89 -12.53
C ALA A 131 13.79 -23.99 -11.47
N VAL A 132 14.93 -24.67 -11.41
CA VAL A 132 15.14 -25.83 -10.53
C VAL A 132 15.68 -25.39 -9.18
N PHE A 133 14.92 -25.66 -8.13
CA PHE A 133 15.32 -25.47 -6.73
C PHE A 133 15.46 -26.83 -6.03
N LYS A 134 16.00 -26.86 -4.79
CA LYS A 134 16.20 -28.11 -4.03
C LYS A 134 14.94 -28.97 -3.89
N GLY A 135 13.76 -28.37 -3.92
CA GLY A 135 12.47 -29.08 -3.84
C GLY A 135 11.79 -29.38 -5.19
N GLY A 136 12.41 -29.08 -6.34
CA GLY A 136 11.85 -29.29 -7.67
C GLY A 136 11.73 -28.00 -8.50
N ALA A 137 11.17 -28.14 -9.70
CA ALA A 137 11.03 -27.01 -10.64
C ALA A 137 9.86 -26.09 -10.25
N ILE A 138 10.08 -24.78 -10.37
CA ILE A 138 9.15 -23.72 -10.01
C ILE A 138 8.92 -22.81 -11.21
N THR A 139 7.68 -22.38 -11.38
CA THR A 139 7.30 -21.31 -12.30
C THR A 139 6.68 -20.17 -11.50
N ALA A 140 7.17 -18.95 -11.72
CA ALA A 140 6.77 -17.76 -10.97
C ALA A 140 6.53 -16.56 -11.89
N TYR A 141 5.50 -15.77 -11.59
CA TYR A 141 5.11 -14.58 -12.33
C TYR A 141 4.88 -13.40 -11.38
N ALA A 142 5.24 -12.21 -11.83
CA ALA A 142 4.90 -10.94 -11.22
C ALA A 142 3.67 -10.34 -11.91
N ILE A 143 2.75 -9.79 -11.10
CA ILE A 143 1.62 -8.97 -11.51
C ILE A 143 1.80 -7.62 -10.83
N GLU A 144 2.03 -6.57 -11.62
CA GLU A 144 2.34 -5.24 -11.13
C GLU A 144 1.08 -4.37 -11.10
N TYR A 145 0.91 -3.61 -10.02
CA TYR A 145 -0.18 -2.69 -9.78
C TYR A 145 0.33 -1.30 -9.42
N GLU A 146 -0.29 -0.27 -9.98
CA GLU A 146 -0.20 1.09 -9.49
C GLU A 146 -1.27 1.35 -8.42
N ALA A 147 -0.82 1.84 -7.27
CA ALA A 147 -1.63 2.32 -6.17
C ALA A 147 -1.40 3.82 -6.00
N VAL A 148 -2.43 4.62 -6.29
CA VAL A 148 -2.36 6.08 -6.16
C VAL A 148 -3.04 6.51 -4.87
N TYR A 149 -2.34 7.28 -4.05
CA TYR A 149 -2.84 7.84 -2.79
C TYR A 149 -2.30 9.26 -2.59
N ASP A 150 -3.03 10.05 -1.81
CA ASP A 150 -2.57 11.38 -1.42
C ASP A 150 -1.51 11.24 -0.34
N ASP A 151 -0.43 12.00 -0.49
CA ASP A 151 0.78 11.83 0.32
C ASP A 151 0.63 12.41 1.73
N LEU A 152 1.65 12.17 2.56
CA LEU A 152 1.79 12.84 3.84
C LEU A 152 1.83 14.36 3.65
N LEU A 153 1.18 15.10 4.56
CA LEU A 153 1.37 16.55 4.62
C LEU A 153 2.81 16.83 5.09
N PRO A 154 3.62 17.56 4.31
CA PRO A 154 4.96 17.90 4.74
C PRO A 154 4.92 18.92 5.88
N LEU A 155 5.97 18.90 6.72
CA LEU A 155 6.20 19.94 7.72
C LEU A 155 6.37 21.31 7.05
N GLU A 156 6.18 22.38 7.84
CA GLU A 156 6.58 23.70 7.40
C GLU A 156 8.09 23.83 7.31
N ASP A 157 8.56 24.78 6.50
CA ASP A 157 9.98 24.99 6.27
C ASP A 157 10.68 25.34 7.59
N GLY A 158 11.77 24.63 7.88
CA GLY A 158 12.54 24.79 9.11
C GLY A 158 11.96 24.13 10.37
N LEU A 159 10.77 23.52 10.31
CA LEU A 159 10.21 22.80 11.46
C LEU A 159 10.64 21.33 11.49
N TYR A 160 10.80 20.82 12.70
CA TYR A 160 10.87 19.40 13.04
C TYR A 160 9.50 18.87 13.50
N PRO A 161 9.27 17.54 13.48
CA PRO A 161 8.03 16.89 13.95
C PRO A 161 7.66 17.25 15.40
N GLU A 162 6.38 17.36 15.71
CA GLU A 162 5.94 17.55 17.10
C GLU A 162 6.02 16.22 17.88
N ALA A 163 6.38 16.29 19.16
CA ALA A 163 6.44 15.10 20.00
C ALA A 163 5.03 14.55 20.28
N THR A 164 4.80 13.27 19.99
CA THR A 164 3.47 12.66 20.12
C THR A 164 3.51 11.22 20.64
N ARG A 165 2.54 10.90 21.50
CA ARG A 165 2.29 9.55 22.02
C ARG A 165 1.28 8.75 21.19
N ASP A 166 0.59 9.40 20.27
CA ASP A 166 -0.37 8.75 19.39
C ASP A 166 0.37 7.95 18.31
N VAL A 167 0.23 6.63 18.33
CA VAL A 167 0.93 5.72 17.41
C VAL A 167 0.46 5.84 15.96
N GLU A 168 -0.74 6.38 15.73
CA GLU A 168 -1.30 6.60 14.40
C GLU A 168 -0.88 7.95 13.80
N ASN A 169 -0.33 8.85 14.63
CA ASN A 169 0.20 10.13 14.17
C ASN A 169 1.51 9.90 13.39
N PRO A 170 1.67 10.47 12.19
CA PRO A 170 2.89 10.31 11.39
C PRO A 170 4.18 10.74 12.09
N ASP A 171 4.10 11.68 13.04
CA ASP A 171 5.25 12.20 13.77
C ASP A 171 5.74 11.23 14.88
N HIS A 172 4.93 10.21 15.19
CA HIS A 172 5.26 9.24 16.24
C HIS A 172 6.56 8.48 15.99
N VAL A 173 6.90 8.23 14.71
CA VAL A 173 8.15 7.55 14.36
C VAL A 173 9.36 8.34 14.87
N PHE A 174 9.32 9.68 14.78
CA PHE A 174 10.42 10.53 15.23
C PHE A 174 10.48 10.58 16.75
N THR A 175 9.32 10.62 17.41
CA THR A 175 9.25 10.54 18.89
C THR A 175 9.84 9.21 19.39
N ARG A 176 9.45 8.10 18.75
CA ARG A 176 9.89 6.74 19.12
C ARG A 176 11.40 6.57 19.01
N TYR A 177 12.02 7.19 18.02
CA TYR A 177 13.46 7.12 17.79
C TYR A 177 14.22 8.35 18.31
N GLN A 178 13.60 9.17 19.15
CA GLN A 178 14.23 10.32 19.83
C GLN A 178 14.86 11.32 18.84
N GLY A 179 14.12 11.66 17.79
CA GLY A 179 14.49 12.71 16.86
C GLY A 179 14.41 14.11 17.48
N GLU A 180 14.89 15.11 16.74
CA GLU A 180 14.66 16.52 17.09
C GLU A 180 13.17 16.87 16.92
N HIS A 181 12.67 17.73 17.80
CA HIS A 181 11.27 18.10 17.87
C HIS A 181 11.12 19.62 17.93
N SER A 182 10.12 20.14 17.22
CA SER A 182 9.69 21.53 17.41
C SER A 182 8.84 21.64 18.66
N GLU A 183 8.83 22.83 19.27
CA GLU A 183 7.81 23.17 20.25
C GLU A 183 6.43 23.11 19.57
N PRO A 184 5.38 22.62 20.26
CA PRO A 184 4.04 22.59 19.71
C PRO A 184 3.58 23.97 19.24
N ALA A 185 2.86 24.01 18.12
CA ALA A 185 2.27 25.26 17.67
C ALA A 185 1.42 25.89 18.79
N PRO A 186 1.48 27.23 18.98
CA PRO A 186 0.68 27.89 20.00
C PRO A 186 -0.81 27.65 19.74
N MET A 187 -1.56 27.35 20.81
CA MET A 187 -2.99 27.17 20.72
C MET A 187 -3.66 28.45 20.22
N LEU A 188 -4.58 28.34 19.26
CA LEU A 188 -5.41 29.47 18.86
C LEU A 188 -6.43 29.74 19.98
N GLU A 189 -6.16 30.75 20.80
CA GLU A 189 -7.01 31.08 21.95
C GLU A 189 -8.28 31.84 21.52
N ARG A 190 -8.15 32.71 20.52
CA ARG A 190 -9.22 33.64 20.14
C ARG A 190 -9.16 34.06 18.68
N ILE A 191 -10.33 34.26 18.09
CA ILE A 191 -10.53 34.94 16.81
C ILE A 191 -11.44 36.16 17.04
N GLY A 192 -10.96 37.35 16.66
CA GLY A 192 -11.75 38.58 16.62
C GLY A 192 -11.88 39.12 15.21
N GLY A 193 -13.00 39.76 14.89
CA GLY A 193 -13.23 40.37 13.58
C GLY A 193 -14.38 41.35 13.55
N ASN A 194 -14.61 41.97 12.40
CA ASN A 194 -15.74 42.88 12.15
C ASN A 194 -16.55 42.39 10.95
N ILE A 195 -17.87 42.37 11.09
CA ILE A 195 -18.81 42.11 9.99
C ILE A 195 -19.24 43.47 9.45
N TYR A 196 -19.06 43.72 8.16
CA TYR A 196 -19.45 44.98 7.50
C TYR A 196 -20.71 44.79 6.65
N ASP A 197 -21.63 45.74 6.73
CA ASP A 197 -22.74 45.88 5.79
C ASP A 197 -22.21 46.51 4.49
N PRO A 198 -22.29 45.81 3.35
CA PRO A 198 -21.72 46.29 2.08
C PRO A 198 -22.48 47.48 1.48
N THR A 199 -23.69 47.80 1.97
CA THR A 199 -24.56 48.83 1.40
C THR A 199 -24.37 50.19 2.06
N ASN A 200 -24.09 50.21 3.36
CA ASN A 200 -23.96 51.44 4.15
C ASN A 200 -22.63 51.54 4.93
N GLY A 201 -21.80 50.49 4.92
CA GLY A 201 -20.50 50.46 5.61
C GLY A 201 -20.59 50.34 7.13
N ALA A 202 -21.77 50.11 7.71
CA ALA A 202 -21.91 49.82 9.14
C ALA A 202 -21.14 48.56 9.50
N SER A 203 -20.59 48.48 10.71
CA SER A 203 -19.83 47.30 11.16
C SER A 203 -20.21 46.85 12.56
N VAL A 204 -20.17 45.53 12.78
CA VAL A 204 -20.42 44.89 14.07
C VAL A 204 -19.22 44.00 14.42
N PRO A 205 -18.55 44.22 15.58
CA PRO A 205 -17.46 43.36 16.02
C PRO A 205 -17.99 42.00 16.49
N PHE A 206 -17.17 40.96 16.35
CA PHE A 206 -17.39 39.66 16.95
C PHE A 206 -16.08 39.10 17.53
N GLU A 207 -16.22 38.27 18.55
CA GLU A 207 -15.14 37.59 19.23
C GLU A 207 -15.56 36.15 19.53
N VAL A 208 -14.69 35.20 19.21
CA VAL A 208 -14.90 33.77 19.47
C VAL A 208 -13.66 33.24 20.17
N GLU A 209 -13.86 32.61 21.33
CA GLU A 209 -12.81 31.98 22.13
C GLU A 209 -12.89 30.46 22.01
N THR A 210 -11.75 29.78 22.02
CA THR A 210 -11.71 28.32 22.06
C THR A 210 -12.10 27.81 23.44
N LYS A 211 -13.01 26.82 23.49
CA LYS A 211 -13.36 26.15 24.75
C LYS A 211 -12.19 25.27 25.19
N HIS A 212 -11.71 25.47 26.40
CA HIS A 212 -10.85 24.48 27.05
C HIS A 212 -11.68 23.23 27.38
N GLU A 213 -11.38 22.09 26.75
CA GLU A 213 -11.83 20.80 27.27
C GLU A 213 -10.97 20.47 28.51
N SER A 214 -11.62 20.47 29.67
CA SER A 214 -11.09 20.03 30.96
C SER A 214 -11.23 18.52 31.15
#